data_AF-A0A7L4MVI9-F1
#
_entry.id   AF-A0A7L4MVI9-F1
#
_cell.length_a   1.000
_cell.length_b   1.000
_cell.length_c   1.000
_cell.angle_alpha   90.00
_cell.angle_beta   90.00
_cell.angle_gamma   90.00
#
_symmetry.space_group_name_H-M   'P 1'
#
loop_
_entity.id
_entity.type
_entity.pdbx_description
1 polymer ?
#
loop_
_entity_poly.entity_id
_entity_poly.type
_entity_poly.pdbx_seq_one_letter_code
_entity_poly.pdbx_strand_id
1 'polypeptide(L)'
;VSVVFPGAVSRDCCCRFVCELLKHVLYQRYQLPLPYEQLAYFCCRAAQDGDGIKKSLSVDLARKRHQQVLMELEGVLQHLEVMFRLTPVPRALILLGGNVMCPKEVYELNLEGICEGSAEESLKTAPCVRKLFHSL
;
A
#
# COMPACT_ATOMS: atom_id res chain seq x y z
N VAL A 1 14.00 11.72 3.34
CA VAL A 1 13.39 12.64 2.34
C VAL A 1 12.41 13.54 3.08
N SER A 2 12.25 14.81 2.67
CA SER A 2 11.19 15.69 3.17
C SER A 2 10.31 16.14 2.00
N VAL A 3 8.99 16.16 2.18
CA VAL A 3 8.02 16.52 1.14
C VAL A 3 7.07 17.58 1.70
N VAL A 4 7.11 18.77 1.11
CA VAL A 4 6.25 19.90 1.50
C VAL A 4 5.07 20.01 0.54
N PHE A 5 3.84 19.97 1.05
CA PHE A 5 2.63 20.20 0.25
C PHE A 5 2.23 21.69 0.27
N PRO A 6 1.71 22.25 -0.83
CA PRO A 6 1.37 23.68 -0.93
C PRO A 6 0.05 24.08 -0.26
N GLY A 7 -0.56 23.18 0.52
CA GLY A 7 -1.89 23.35 1.10
C GLY A 7 -2.27 22.15 1.97
N ALA A 8 -3.45 22.21 2.58
CA ALA A 8 -3.94 21.17 3.48
C ALA A 8 -4.17 19.84 2.75
N VAL A 9 -4.06 18.73 3.49
CA VAL A 9 -4.20 17.37 2.97
C VAL A 9 -5.26 16.65 3.78
N SER A 10 -6.16 15.92 3.10
CA SER A 10 -7.22 15.19 3.79
C SER A 10 -6.68 13.92 4.44
N ARG A 11 -7.36 13.46 5.49
CA ARG A 11 -6.98 12.25 6.21
C ARG A 11 -7.04 10.97 5.34
N ASP A 12 -7.95 10.90 4.38
CA ASP A 12 -7.96 9.86 3.35
C ASP A 12 -6.73 9.93 2.43
N CYS A 13 -6.24 11.13 2.14
CA CYS A 13 -5.01 11.32 1.36
C CYS A 13 -3.77 10.88 2.16
N CYS A 14 -3.71 11.18 3.46
CA CYS A 14 -2.66 10.64 4.35
C CYS A 14 -2.69 9.10 4.40
N CYS A 15 -3.87 8.49 4.50
CA CYS A 15 -4.01 7.03 4.40
C CYS A 15 -3.47 6.50 3.07
N ARG A 16 -3.80 7.16 1.96
CA ARG A 16 -3.33 6.78 0.62
C ARG A 16 -1.81 6.90 0.49
N PHE A 17 -1.15 7.86 1.15
CA PHE A 17 0.32 7.88 1.19
C PHE A 17 0.89 6.62 1.84
N VAL A 18 0.35 6.19 2.99
CA VAL A 18 0.81 4.96 3.69
C VAL A 18 0.53 3.72 2.83
N CYS A 19 -0.67 3.59 2.26
CA CYS A 19 -1.06 2.45 1.43
C CYS A 19 -0.19 2.33 0.17
N GLU A 20 0.03 3.42 -0.55
CA GLU A 20 0.89 3.41 -1.74
C GLU A 20 2.37 3.20 -1.38
N LEU A 21 2.86 3.77 -0.26
CA LEU A 21 4.23 3.55 0.20
C LEU A 21 4.45 2.07 0.56
N LEU A 22 3.49 1.43 1.22
CA LEU A 22 3.54 -0.01 1.52
C LEU A 22 3.64 -0.84 0.24
N LYS A 23 2.75 -0.62 -0.74
CA LYS A 23 2.80 -1.29 -2.05
C LYS A 23 4.16 -1.09 -2.74
N HIS A 24 4.69 0.14 -2.71
CA HIS A 24 5.95 0.50 -3.34
C HIS A 24 7.15 -0.19 -2.65
N VAL A 25 7.23 -0.13 -1.32
CA VAL A 25 8.29 -0.78 -0.52
C VAL A 25 8.28 -2.29 -0.74
N LEU A 26 7.11 -2.93 -0.71
CA LEU A 26 6.99 -4.37 -0.95
C LEU A 26 7.48 -4.78 -2.35
N TYR A 27 7.23 -3.96 -3.37
CA TYR A 27 7.75 -4.20 -4.72
C TYR A 27 9.26 -3.95 -4.82
N GLN A 28 9.78 -2.81 -4.34
CA GLN A 28 11.20 -2.46 -4.40
C GLN A 28 12.10 -3.39 -3.57
N ARG A 29 11.56 -4.02 -2.53
CA ARG A 29 12.26 -5.00 -1.68
C ARG A 29 11.97 -6.44 -2.06
N TYR A 30 11.48 -6.67 -3.29
CA TYR A 30 11.23 -7.98 -3.89
C TYR A 30 10.33 -8.90 -3.05
N GLN A 31 9.46 -8.33 -2.21
CA GLN A 31 8.42 -9.06 -1.48
C GLN A 31 7.21 -9.38 -2.39
N LEU A 32 7.00 -8.56 -3.43
CA LEU A 32 6.04 -8.79 -4.50
C LEU A 32 6.77 -8.96 -5.84
N PRO A 33 6.36 -9.93 -6.70
CA PRO A 33 7.01 -10.17 -7.99
C PRO A 33 6.67 -9.11 -9.07
N LEU A 34 5.59 -8.35 -8.88
CA LEU A 34 5.12 -7.27 -9.74
C LEU A 34 4.48 -6.17 -8.87
N PRO A 35 4.27 -4.95 -9.40
CA PRO A 35 3.52 -3.91 -8.70
C PRO A 35 2.10 -4.36 -8.32
N TYR A 36 1.62 -3.94 -7.15
CA TYR A 36 0.34 -4.39 -6.59
C TYR A 36 -0.84 -4.27 -7.57
N GLU A 37 -0.99 -3.13 -8.24
CA GLU A 37 -2.08 -2.87 -9.19
C GLU A 37 -2.10 -3.87 -10.36
N GLN A 38 -0.93 -4.34 -10.81
CA GLN A 38 -0.83 -5.36 -11.86
C GLN A 38 -1.23 -6.75 -11.32
N LEU A 39 -0.80 -7.08 -10.11
CA LEU A 39 -1.16 -8.34 -9.45
C LEU A 39 -2.67 -8.44 -9.16
N ALA A 40 -3.27 -7.34 -8.70
CA ALA A 40 -4.72 -7.23 -8.51
C ALA A 40 -5.48 -7.46 -9.83
N TYR A 41 -5.06 -6.80 -10.93
CA TYR A 41 -5.64 -7.00 -12.25
C TYR A 41 -5.58 -8.47 -12.72
N PHE A 42 -4.42 -9.13 -12.60
CA PHE A 42 -4.28 -10.53 -12.97
C PHE A 42 -5.13 -11.47 -12.11
N CYS A 43 -5.24 -11.22 -10.80
CA CYS A 43 -6.10 -12.01 -9.92
C CYS A 43 -7.59 -11.85 -10.25
N CYS A 44 -8.05 -10.62 -10.50
CA CYS A 44 -9.43 -10.34 -10.92
C CYS A 44 -9.76 -11.02 -12.26
N ARG A 45 -8.86 -11.00 -13.25
CA ARG A 45 -9.06 -11.73 -14.51
C ARG A 45 -9.07 -13.24 -14.33
N ALA A 46 -8.18 -13.79 -13.50
CA ALA A 46 -8.11 -15.23 -13.23
C ALA A 46 -9.35 -15.79 -12.49
N ALA A 47 -10.16 -14.92 -11.87
CA ALA A 47 -11.46 -15.30 -11.29
C ALA A 47 -12.62 -15.28 -12.31
N GLN A 48 -12.47 -14.57 -13.43
CA GLN A 48 -13.49 -14.43 -14.48
C GLN A 48 -13.27 -15.43 -15.63
N ASP A 49 -12.02 -15.67 -16.03
CA ASP A 49 -11.65 -16.72 -16.98
C ASP A 49 -11.73 -18.09 -16.27
N GLY A 50 -12.92 -18.70 -16.31
CA GLY A 50 -13.18 -20.03 -15.77
C GLY A 50 -12.17 -21.05 -16.29
N ASP A 51 -11.58 -21.83 -15.36
CA ASP A 51 -10.28 -22.49 -15.53
C ASP A 51 -10.28 -23.70 -16.50
N GLY A 52 -10.50 -23.44 -17.79
CA GLY A 52 -10.62 -24.45 -18.85
C GLY A 52 -9.30 -25.01 -19.38
N ILE A 53 -8.16 -24.54 -18.89
CA ILE A 53 -6.83 -25.00 -19.33
C ILE A 53 -6.22 -25.89 -18.24
N LYS A 54 -5.94 -27.15 -18.59
CA LYS A 54 -5.25 -28.13 -17.72
C LYS A 54 -3.86 -27.63 -17.29
N LYS A 55 -3.80 -26.89 -16.18
CA LYS A 55 -2.55 -26.42 -15.56
C LYS A 55 -1.97 -27.52 -14.66
N SER A 56 -0.65 -27.55 -14.54
CA SER A 56 0.03 -28.50 -13.66
C SER A 56 -0.23 -28.18 -12.18
N LEU A 57 -0.28 -29.22 -11.35
CA LEU A 57 -0.55 -29.12 -9.91
C LEU A 57 0.38 -28.13 -9.18
N SER A 58 1.65 -28.03 -9.61
CA SER A 58 2.63 -27.10 -9.04
C SER A 58 2.32 -25.63 -9.35
N VAL A 59 1.85 -25.33 -10.57
CA VAL A 59 1.44 -23.98 -10.97
C VAL A 59 0.19 -23.54 -10.23
N ASP A 60 -0.76 -24.46 -9.99
CA ASP A 60 -1.96 -24.17 -9.21
C ASP A 60 -1.66 -23.91 -7.71
N LEU A 61 -0.78 -24.72 -7.10
CA LEU A 61 -0.28 -24.50 -5.74
C LEU A 61 0.49 -23.18 -5.59
N ALA A 62 1.27 -22.78 -6.60
CA ALA A 62 1.91 -21.48 -6.63
C ALA A 62 0.86 -20.34 -6.76
N ARG A 63 -0.10 -20.46 -7.68
CA ARG A 63 -1.20 -19.49 -7.88
C ARG A 63 -1.98 -19.25 -6.58
N LYS A 64 -2.39 -20.31 -5.89
CA LYS A 64 -3.13 -20.23 -4.62
C LYS A 64 -2.36 -19.49 -3.53
N ARG A 65 -1.05 -19.73 -3.39
CA ARG A 65 -0.22 -19.01 -2.42
C ARG A 65 -0.08 -17.52 -2.75
N HIS A 66 0.07 -17.15 -4.04
CA HIS A 66 0.09 -15.74 -4.44
C HIS A 66 -1.26 -15.05 -4.19
N GLN A 67 -2.38 -15.72 -4.49
CA GLN A 67 -3.72 -15.19 -4.19
C GLN A 67 -3.93 -14.96 -2.70
N GLN A 68 -3.49 -15.89 -1.84
CA GLN A 68 -3.57 -15.77 -0.38
C GLN A 68 -2.79 -14.54 0.13
N VAL A 69 -1.54 -14.36 -0.28
CA VAL A 69 -0.71 -13.20 0.11
C VAL A 69 -1.33 -11.87 -0.36
N LEU A 70 -1.96 -11.85 -1.54
CA LEU A 70 -2.64 -10.65 -2.03
C LEU A 70 -3.93 -10.35 -1.26
N MET A 71 -4.70 -11.37 -0.83
CA MET A 71 -5.86 -11.19 0.05
C MET A 71 -5.45 -10.67 1.45
N GLU A 72 -4.34 -11.19 2.00
CA GLU A 72 -3.79 -10.70 3.27
C GLU A 72 -3.34 -9.23 3.16
N LEU A 73 -2.65 -8.86 2.08
CA LEU A 73 -2.23 -7.49 1.82
C LEU A 73 -3.42 -6.54 1.62
N GLU A 74 -4.43 -6.94 0.84
CA GLU A 74 -5.67 -6.17 0.67
C GLU A 74 -6.39 -5.98 2.02
N GLY A 75 -6.43 -7.02 2.87
CA GLY A 75 -6.93 -6.92 4.23
C GLY A 75 -6.16 -5.92 5.08
N VAL A 76 -4.83 -5.87 5.00
CA VAL A 76 -4.00 -4.85 5.68
C VAL A 76 -4.32 -3.45 5.16
N LEU A 77 -4.45 -3.26 3.84
CA LEU A 77 -4.81 -1.97 3.24
C LEU A 77 -6.20 -1.48 3.71
N GLN A 78 -7.18 -2.38 3.79
CA GLN A 78 -8.52 -2.07 4.31
C GLN A 78 -8.51 -1.72 5.80
N HIS A 79 -7.75 -2.46 6.62
CA HIS A 79 -7.58 -2.12 8.05
C HIS A 79 -6.88 -0.76 8.26
N LEU A 80 -5.91 -0.40 7.41
CA LEU A 80 -5.32 0.95 7.42
C LEU A 80 -6.37 2.02 7.10
N GLU A 81 -7.19 1.81 6.06
CA GLU A 81 -8.29 2.70 5.70
C GLU A 81 -9.36 2.88 6.81
N VAL A 82 -9.51 1.89 7.70
CA VAL A 82 -10.39 1.93 8.88
C VAL A 82 -9.70 2.50 10.12
N MET A 83 -8.36 2.44 10.21
CA MET A 83 -7.58 3.04 11.30
C MET A 83 -7.40 4.56 11.11
N PHE A 84 -7.09 4.99 9.88
CA PHE A 84 -7.53 6.29 9.38
C PHE A 84 -9.07 6.31 9.37
N ARG A 85 -9.71 7.47 9.28
CA ARG A 85 -11.15 7.65 9.64
C ARG A 85 -11.45 7.44 11.15
N LEU A 86 -10.92 6.43 11.86
CA LEU A 86 -11.03 6.30 13.34
C LEU A 86 -10.08 7.21 14.18
N THR A 87 -8.75 7.02 14.16
CA THR A 87 -7.77 7.89 14.87
C THR A 87 -6.86 8.69 13.93
N PRO A 88 -6.49 9.97 14.22
CA PRO A 88 -5.37 10.60 13.52
C PRO A 88 -4.10 9.75 13.67
N VAL A 89 -3.26 9.72 12.64
CA VAL A 89 -2.07 8.86 12.56
C VAL A 89 -0.85 9.77 12.34
N PRO A 90 -0.08 10.12 13.38
CA PRO A 90 1.04 11.05 13.25
C PRO A 90 2.23 10.43 12.51
N ARG A 91 2.46 9.12 12.67
CA ARG A 91 3.61 8.40 12.06
C ARG A 91 3.17 6.99 11.68
N ALA A 92 3.67 6.50 10.56
CA ALA A 92 3.49 5.12 10.10
C ALA A 92 4.86 4.45 9.86
N LEU A 93 5.00 3.20 10.30
CA LEU A 93 6.23 2.41 10.18
C LEU A 93 5.94 1.12 9.40
N ILE A 94 6.78 0.85 8.39
CA ILE A 94 6.79 -0.42 7.65
C ILE A 94 8.08 -1.14 8.01
N LEU A 95 7.96 -2.31 8.64
CA LEU A 95 9.09 -3.11 9.13
C LEU A 95 9.30 -4.31 8.22
N LEU A 96 10.53 -4.53 7.75
CA LEU A 96 10.87 -5.67 6.88
C LEU A 96 12.00 -6.51 7.49
N GLY A 97 11.73 -7.82 7.58
CA GLY A 97 12.64 -8.83 8.13
C GLY A 97 12.90 -8.70 9.64
N GLY A 98 13.38 -9.79 10.26
CA GLY A 98 13.62 -9.80 11.71
C GLY A 98 12.31 -9.92 12.50
N ASN A 99 12.12 -9.06 13.51
CA ASN A 99 10.87 -8.95 14.26
C ASN A 99 10.58 -7.47 14.62
N VAL A 100 9.46 -7.19 15.28
CA VAL A 100 9.03 -5.81 15.59
C VAL A 100 10.04 -5.04 16.47
N MET A 101 10.75 -5.72 17.37
CA MET A 101 11.75 -5.09 18.25
C MET A 101 13.12 -4.94 17.58
N CYS A 102 13.48 -5.89 16.70
CA CYS A 102 14.73 -5.93 15.95
C CYS A 102 14.44 -6.13 14.45
N PRO A 103 13.89 -5.13 13.75
CA PRO A 103 13.65 -5.19 12.31
C PRO A 103 14.98 -5.13 11.55
N LYS A 104 15.06 -5.74 10.37
CA LYS A 104 16.25 -5.58 9.50
C LYS A 104 16.22 -4.24 8.77
N GLU A 105 15.05 -3.82 8.34
CA GLU A 105 14.81 -2.60 7.57
C GLU A 105 13.55 -1.91 8.11
N VAL A 106 13.59 -0.57 8.19
CA VAL A 106 12.50 0.27 8.69
C VAL A 106 12.27 1.40 7.69
N TYR A 107 11.02 1.55 7.24
CA TYR A 107 10.59 2.67 6.43
C TYR A 107 9.59 3.48 7.25
N GLU A 108 9.88 4.76 7.44
CA GLU A 108 9.03 5.68 8.20
C GLU A 108 8.37 6.70 7.26
N LEU A 109 7.08 6.91 7.48
CA LEU A 109 6.35 8.07 6.97
C LEU A 109 5.91 8.92 8.17
N ASN A 110 6.54 10.08 8.36
CA ASN A 110 6.12 11.08 9.34
C ASN A 110 5.07 12.01 8.72
N LEU A 111 3.93 12.15 9.40
CA LEU A 111 2.76 12.95 9.02
C LEU A 111 2.49 14.09 10.03
N GLU A 112 3.27 14.22 11.12
CA GLU A 112 3.11 15.23 12.20
C GLU A 112 3.16 16.68 11.70
N GLY A 113 3.87 16.93 10.59
CA GLY A 113 3.97 18.25 9.95
C GLY A 113 2.90 18.54 8.89
N ILE A 114 1.90 17.68 8.71
CA ILE A 114 0.84 17.87 7.71
C ILE A 114 -0.32 18.66 8.32
N CYS A 115 -0.72 19.75 7.64
CA CYS A 115 -1.98 20.42 7.94
C CYS A 115 -3.15 19.55 7.47
N GLU A 116 -3.82 18.86 8.39
CA GLU A 116 -5.05 18.13 8.08
C GLU A 116 -6.18 19.11 7.76
N GLY A 117 -6.78 18.98 6.58
CA GLY A 117 -7.90 19.81 6.12
C GLY A 117 -9.21 19.05 5.97
N SER A 118 -10.32 19.78 5.86
CA SER A 118 -11.60 19.20 5.45
C SER A 118 -11.51 18.61 4.03
N ALA A 119 -12.43 17.72 3.65
CA ALA A 119 -12.42 17.08 2.33
C ALA A 119 -12.57 18.09 1.17
N GLU A 120 -13.18 19.24 1.43
CA GLU A 120 -13.49 20.31 0.46
C GLU A 120 -12.33 21.29 0.27
N GLU A 121 -11.59 21.57 1.34
CA GLU A 121 -10.42 22.49 1.35
C GLU A 121 -9.10 21.79 1.01
N SER A 122 -9.08 20.45 1.06
CA SER A 122 -7.86 19.66 0.86
C SER A 122 -7.41 19.53 -0.60
N LEU A 123 -6.10 19.42 -0.78
CA LEU A 123 -5.49 19.08 -2.06
C LEU A 123 -5.95 17.70 -2.56
N LYS A 124 -6.13 17.57 -3.88
CA LYS A 124 -6.47 16.31 -4.53
C LYS A 124 -5.38 15.25 -4.29
N THR A 125 -5.81 14.03 -3.96
CA THR A 125 -4.92 12.92 -3.59
C THR A 125 -3.88 12.55 -4.65
N ALA A 126 -4.28 12.37 -5.91
CA ALA A 126 -3.39 11.88 -6.96
C ALA A 126 -2.20 12.82 -7.31
N PRO A 127 -2.36 14.17 -7.36
CA PRO A 127 -1.23 15.10 -7.36
C PRO A 127 -0.29 14.94 -6.16
N CYS A 128 -0.82 14.79 -4.95
CA CYS A 128 0.00 14.69 -3.74
C CYS A 128 0.79 13.38 -3.66
N VAL A 129 0.15 12.25 -3.99
CA VAL A 129 0.81 10.94 -4.14
C VAL A 129 1.96 11.02 -5.15
N ARG A 130 1.74 11.61 -6.33
CA ARG A 130 2.80 11.79 -7.32
C ARG A 130 3.94 12.68 -6.81
N LYS A 131 3.65 13.77 -6.10
CA LYS A 131 4.69 14.63 -5.52
C LYS A 131 5.53 13.89 -4.47
N LEU A 132 4.89 13.04 -3.66
CA LEU A 132 5.56 12.18 -2.69
C LEU A 132 6.52 11.20 -3.40
N PHE A 133 6.03 10.43 -4.38
CA PHE A 133 6.87 9.47 -5.12
C PHE A 133 7.91 10.10 -6.07
N HIS A 134 7.74 11.35 -6.48
CA HIS A 134 8.80 12.09 -7.19
C HIS A 134 9.96 12.53 -6.27
N SER A 135 9.77 12.46 -4.95
CA SER A 135 10.76 12.90 -3.96
C SER A 135 11.49 11.72 -3.29
N LEU A 136 10.93 10.51 -3.40
CA LEU A 136 11.45 9.24 -2.86
C LEU A 136 12.43 8.56 -3.82
#